data_AF-A0A645BVG4-F1
#
_entry.id   AF-A0A645BVG4-F1
#
_cell.length_a   1.000
_cell.length_b   1.000
_cell.length_c   1.000
_cell.angle_alpha   90.00
_cell.angle_beta   90.00
_cell.angle_gamma   90.00
#
_symmetry.space_group_name_H-M   'P 1'
#
loop_
_entity.id
_entity.type
_entity.pdbx_description
1 polymer ?
#
loop_
_entity_poly.entity_id
_entity_poly.type
_entity_poly.pdbx_seq_one_letter_code
_entity_poly.pdbx_strand_id
1 'polypeptide(L)' 'MSQHASLRVGGKIRKKRNVMKRYERLNVLRAEGRIPEEKVLGLPKTKPVE' A
#
# COMPACT_ATOMS: atom_id res chain seq x y z
N MET A 1 -14.99 4.64 -36.13
CA MET A 1 -14.41 5.72 -35.29
C MET A 1 -13.09 5.24 -34.70
N SER A 2 -11.97 5.84 -35.06
CA SER A 2 -10.65 5.47 -34.53
C SER A 2 -10.35 6.24 -33.24
N GLN A 3 -10.00 5.55 -32.16
CA GLN A 3 -9.60 6.18 -30.90
C GLN A 3 -8.29 6.95 -31.10
N HIS A 4 -8.27 8.23 -30.71
CA HIS A 4 -7.10 9.10 -30.83
C HIS A 4 -5.90 8.53 -30.03
N ALA A 5 -4.68 8.65 -30.57
CA ALA A 5 -3.49 8.01 -30.01
C ALA A 5 -3.20 8.40 -28.55
N SER A 6 -3.53 9.63 -28.12
CA SER A 6 -3.39 10.08 -26.73
C SER A 6 -4.36 9.41 -25.74
N LEU A 7 -5.46 8.86 -26.23
CA LEU A 7 -6.45 8.11 -25.45
C LEU A 7 -6.15 6.61 -25.42
N ARG A 8 -5.16 6.15 -26.19
CA ARG A 8 -4.66 4.78 -26.10
C ARG A 8 -3.83 4.73 -24.82
N VAL A 9 -4.42 4.22 -23.74
CA VAL A 9 -3.73 4.02 -22.47
C VAL A 9 -2.56 3.05 -22.70
N GLY A 10 -1.38 3.62 -22.93
CA GLY A 10 -0.13 2.90 -23.08
C GLY A 10 0.39 2.48 -21.70
N GLY A 11 0.62 1.18 -21.54
CA GLY A 11 1.24 0.61 -20.35
C GLY A 11 0.27 0.36 -19.20
N LYS A 12 0.43 -0.80 -18.55
CA LYS A 12 -0.28 -1.18 -17.32
C LYS A 12 -0.21 -0.02 -16.33
N ILE A 13 -1.32 0.70 -16.15
CA ILE A 13 -1.53 1.55 -14.97
C ILE A 13 -1.46 0.61 -13.78
N ARG A 14 -0.26 0.44 -13.20
CA ARG A 14 -0.12 -0.21 -11.90
C ARG A 14 -0.77 0.75 -10.92
N LYS A 15 -1.94 0.36 -10.42
CA LYS A 15 -2.69 1.13 -9.44
C LYS A 15 -1.82 1.28 -8.19
N LYS A 16 -1.07 2.38 -8.07
CA LYS A 16 -0.33 2.72 -6.86
C LYS A 16 -1.37 2.85 -5.74
N ARG A 17 -1.32 1.94 -4.77
CA ARG A 17 -2.26 1.95 -3.65
C ARG A 17 -1.71 2.89 -2.59
N ASN A 18 -2.40 4.00 -2.35
CA ASN A 18 -2.00 4.98 -1.34
C ASN A 18 -2.18 4.45 0.10
N VAL A 19 -2.98 3.39 0.28
CA VAL A 19 -3.34 2.84 1.60
C VAL A 19 -2.91 1.39 1.69
N MET A 20 -2.04 1.12 2.67
CA MET A 20 -1.63 -0.24 3.03
C MET A 20 -2.75 -0.98 3.77
N LYS A 21 -2.82 -2.29 3.55
CA LYS A 21 -3.72 -3.17 4.32
C LYS A 21 -3.19 -3.37 5.73
N ARG A 22 -4.08 -3.77 6.65
CA ARG A 22 -3.74 -3.93 8.07
C ARG A 22 -2.63 -4.96 8.31
N TYR A 23 -2.63 -6.08 7.58
CA TYR A 23 -1.58 -7.11 7.70
C TYR A 23 -0.21 -6.59 7.22
N GLU A 24 -0.18 -5.77 6.17
CA GLU A 24 1.05 -5.12 5.69
C GLU A 24 1.59 -4.17 6.76
N ARG A 25 0.71 -3.43 7.44
CA ARG A 25 1.08 -2.55 8.55
C ARG A 25 1.63 -3.33 9.74
N LEU A 26 1.01 -4.45 10.09
CA LEU A 26 1.50 -5.33 11.15
C LEU A 26 2.89 -5.88 10.83
N ASN A 27 3.13 -6.29 9.59
CA ASN A 27 4.44 -6.80 9.17
C ASN A 27 5.54 -5.73 9.29
N VAL A 28 5.27 -4.50 8.83
CA VAL A 28 6.20 -3.38 8.98
C VAL A 28 6.48 -3.09 10.46
N LEU A 29 5.43 -2.99 11.28
CA LEU A 29 5.59 -2.69 12.71
C LEU A 29 6.31 -3.78 13.50
N ARG A 30 6.14 -5.05 13.12
CA ARG A 30 6.88 -6.19 13.71
C ARG A 30 8.33 -6.18 13.27
N ALA A 31 8.60 -5.92 11.99
CA ALA A 31 9.97 -5.78 11.48
C ALA A 31 10.72 -4.62 12.17
N GLU A 32 10.02 -3.52 12.48
CA GLU A 32 10.56 -2.38 13.23
C GLU A 32 10.61 -2.62 14.76
N GLY A 33 10.10 -3.74 15.27
CA GLY A 33 10.06 -4.05 16.71
C GLY A 33 9.16 -3.11 17.54
N ARG A 34 8.24 -2.38 16.91
CA ARG A 34 7.42 -1.33 17.56
C ARG A 34 6.17 -1.86 18.24
N ILE A 35 5.82 -3.12 18.01
CA ILE A 35 4.68 -3.81 18.63
C ILE A 35 5.06 -5.25 19.01
N PRO A 36 4.49 -5.80 20.10
CA PRO A 36 4.56 -7.23 20.39
C PRO A 36 3.65 -8.03 19.45
N GLU A 37 3.91 -9.34 19.30
CA GLU A 37 3.25 -10.18 18.28
C GLU A 37 1.73 -10.23 18.39
N GLU A 38 1.20 -10.26 19.62
CA GLU A 38 -0.21 -10.43 19.95
C GLU A 38 -1.02 -9.12 19.92
N LYS A 39 -0.38 -7.97 19.64
CA LYS A 39 -1.06 -6.67 19.72
C LYS A 39 -2.08 -6.49 18.61
N VAL A 40 -3.37 -6.56 18.98
CA VAL A 40 -4.50 -6.40 18.03
C VAL A 40 -4.95 -4.94 17.90
N LEU A 41 -4.97 -4.18 18.99
CA LEU A 41 -5.53 -2.82 19.03
C LEU A 41 -4.45 -1.76 19.29
N GLY A 42 -4.75 -0.50 18.98
CA GLY A 42 -3.86 0.64 19.26
C GLY A 42 -2.53 0.59 18.50
N LEU A 43 -2.57 0.23 17.21
CA LEU A 43 -1.37 0.17 16.37
C LEU A 43 -0.85 1.59 16.07
N PRO A 44 0.46 1.84 16.25
CA PRO A 44 1.07 3.10 15.87
C PRO A 44 0.93 3.36 14.36
N LYS A 45 0.88 4.65 13.99
CA LYS A 45 0.75 5.04 12.59
C LYS A 45 2.03 4.71 11.84
N THR A 46 1.88 4.08 10.69
CA THR A 46 2.97 3.86 9.73
C THR A 46 2.69 4.64 8.45
N LYS A 47 3.76 5.18 7.86
CA LYS A 47 3.73 5.71 6.51
C LYS A 47 3.87 4.53 5.53
N PRO A 48 3.08 4.49 4.44
CA PRO A 48 3.34 3.54 3.37
C PRO A 48 4.71 3.84 2.76
N VAL A 49 5.53 2.81 2.57
CA VAL A 49 6.75 2.90 1.75
C VAL A 49 6.29 2.79 0.29
N GLU A 50 6.68 3.76 -0.54
CA GLU A 50 6.27 3.85 -1.94
C GLU A 50 6.93 2.82 -2.86
#